data_AF-A0A7S3I429-F1
#
_entry.id   AF-A0A7S3I429-F1
#
_cell.length_a   1.000
_cell.length_b   1.000
_cell.length_c   1.000
_cell.angle_alpha   90.00
_cell.angle_beta   90.00
_cell.angle_gamma   90.00
#
_symmetry.space_group_name_H-M   'P 1'
#
loop_
_entity.id
_entity.type
_entity.pdbx_description
1 polymer ?
#
loop_
_entity_poly.entity_id
_entity_poly.type
_entity_poly.pdbx_seq_one_letter_code
_entity_poly.pdbx_strand_id
1 'polypeptide(L)'
;MIPGVGGDSDNMYEVELLRKLRKRFKIAILLFRGASGLPITSAKLCGPSSWEDVREGIEYVSKNYCFDPKTGQKRCRYYAYACSMGAAMLVLYLINDNLKAAKNLDGAALYGTMWDYHKGQTKYYHGYGGWPEYLVVMNLVRMTRQHQ
;
A
#
# COMPACT_ATOMS: atom_id res chain seq x y z
N MET A 1 3.61 -4.73 -2.51
CA MET A 1 3.41 -3.77 -1.40
C MET A 1 2.87 -2.50 -1.98
N ILE A 2 1.87 -1.90 -1.35
CA ILE A 2 1.22 -0.66 -1.79
C ILE A 2 1.29 0.33 -0.62
N PRO A 3 2.17 1.34 -0.69
CA PRO A 3 2.41 2.25 0.42
C PRO A 3 1.27 3.28 0.60
N GLY A 4 1.32 4.00 1.72
CA GLY A 4 0.42 5.12 2.03
C GLY A 4 0.73 6.41 1.27
N VAL A 5 0.09 7.52 1.68
CA VAL A 5 0.33 8.86 1.11
C VAL A 5 1.81 9.22 1.21
N GLY A 6 2.43 9.62 0.10
CA GLY A 6 3.83 10.01 0.05
C GLY A 6 4.81 8.89 0.40
N GLY A 7 4.34 7.65 0.48
CA GLY A 7 5.19 6.52 0.80
C GLY A 7 6.00 6.07 -0.42
N ASP A 8 7.25 5.74 -0.15
CA ASP A 8 8.21 5.25 -1.14
C ASP A 8 8.69 3.84 -0.77
N SER A 9 9.65 3.35 -1.55
CA SER A 9 10.42 2.13 -1.33
C SER A 9 11.24 2.12 -0.04
N ASP A 10 11.54 3.27 0.56
CA ASP A 10 12.33 3.42 1.79
C ASP A 10 11.48 3.77 3.04
N ASN A 11 10.17 3.56 2.96
CA ASN A 11 9.23 3.97 3.98
C ASN A 11 9.47 3.31 5.35
N MET A 12 9.79 4.11 6.38
CA MET A 12 10.26 3.65 7.69
C MET A 12 9.36 2.60 8.36
N TYR A 13 8.03 2.75 8.28
CA TYR A 13 7.08 1.83 8.93
C TYR A 13 6.93 0.49 8.20
N GLU A 14 7.45 0.37 6.98
CA GLU A 14 7.37 -0.87 6.18
C GLU A 14 8.73 -1.54 6.01
N VAL A 15 9.85 -0.80 6.12
CA VAL A 15 11.22 -1.33 5.94
C VAL A 15 11.49 -2.57 6.81
N GLU A 16 11.10 -2.57 8.08
CA GLU A 16 11.36 -3.72 8.96
C GLU A 16 10.49 -4.93 8.61
N LEU A 17 9.24 -4.70 8.22
CA LEU A 17 8.38 -5.76 7.68
C LEU A 17 9.00 -6.36 6.41
N LEU A 18 9.44 -5.52 5.49
CA LEU A 18 10.08 -5.94 4.24
C LEU A 18 11.37 -6.72 4.49
N ARG A 19 12.20 -6.32 5.47
CA ARG A 19 13.42 -7.05 5.88
C ARG A 19 13.14 -8.46 6.38
N LYS A 20 12.03 -8.67 7.08
CA LYS A 20 11.62 -10.00 7.53
C LYS A 20 11.05 -10.82 6.37
N LEU A 21 10.20 -10.21 5.54
CA LEU A 21 9.52 -10.89 4.44
C LEU A 21 10.45 -11.27 3.28
N ARG A 22 11.50 -10.49 2.98
CA ARG A 22 12.44 -10.78 1.87
C ARG A 22 13.16 -12.13 2.00
N LYS A 23 13.19 -12.72 3.20
CA LYS A 23 13.74 -14.06 3.44
C LYS A 23 12.85 -15.17 2.88
N ARG A 24 11.58 -14.88 2.58
CA ARG A 24 10.56 -15.87 2.16
C ARG A 24 9.79 -15.45 0.90
N PHE A 25 9.74 -14.16 0.59
CA PHE A 25 8.95 -13.62 -0.51
C PHE A 25 9.82 -12.76 -1.42
N LYS A 26 9.53 -12.81 -2.73
CA LYS A 26 9.95 -11.78 -3.68
C LYS A 26 9.00 -10.60 -3.53
N ILE A 27 9.54 -9.42 -3.28
CA ILE A 27 8.75 -8.23 -2.96
C ILE A 27 8.86 -7.24 -4.12
N ALA A 28 7.71 -6.79 -4.60
CA ALA A 28 7.59 -5.62 -5.47
C ALA A 28 6.85 -4.51 -4.71
N ILE A 29 7.27 -3.27 -4.88
CA ILE A 29 6.64 -2.08 -4.29
C ILE A 29 6.03 -1.29 -5.46
N LEU A 30 4.72 -1.02 -5.37
CA LEU A 30 4.03 -0.20 -6.36
C LEU A 30 4.20 1.26 -5.95
N LEU A 31 4.99 2.00 -6.73
CA LEU A 31 5.18 3.43 -6.53
C LEU A 31 4.15 4.20 -7.35
N PHE A 32 3.47 5.15 -6.71
CA PHE A 32 2.46 5.98 -7.36
C PHE A 32 3.04 7.30 -7.86
N ARG A 33 2.20 8.07 -8.58
CA ARG A 33 2.54 9.42 -9.04
C ARG A 33 2.95 10.28 -7.84
N GLY A 34 4.11 10.93 -7.96
CA GLY A 34 4.67 11.77 -6.89
C GLY A 34 5.47 11.01 -5.83
N ALA A 35 5.76 9.71 -6.01
CA ALA A 35 6.81 9.04 -5.25
C ALA A 35 8.20 9.62 -5.60
N SER A 36 9.15 9.53 -4.68
CA SER A 36 10.51 10.04 -4.83
C SER A 36 11.19 9.43 -6.06
N GLY A 37 11.90 10.28 -6.80
CA GLY A 37 12.61 9.87 -8.01
C GLY A 37 11.72 9.58 -9.23
N LEU A 38 10.38 9.67 -9.12
CA LEU A 38 9.48 9.57 -10.27
C LEU A 38 9.05 10.96 -10.76
N PRO A 39 9.19 11.27 -12.07
CA PRO A 39 8.72 12.54 -12.60
C PRO A 39 7.20 12.65 -12.51
N ILE A 40 6.70 13.83 -12.12
CA ILE A 40 5.28 14.13 -12.21
C ILE A 40 4.96 14.45 -13.67
N THR A 41 4.29 13.51 -14.34
CA THR A 41 3.97 13.61 -15.77
C THR A 41 2.52 14.00 -16.06
N SER A 42 1.68 14.21 -15.02
CA SER A 42 0.29 14.61 -15.17
C SER A 42 -0.22 15.41 -13.97
N ALA A 43 -1.26 16.22 -14.19
CA ALA A 43 -1.94 16.96 -13.12
C ALA A 43 -2.93 16.11 -12.29
N LYS A 44 -2.97 14.79 -12.48
CA LYS A 44 -3.86 13.91 -11.73
C LYS A 44 -3.38 13.80 -10.28
N LEU A 45 -4.26 14.12 -9.33
CA LEU A 45 -3.99 13.94 -7.90
C LEU A 45 -3.90 12.44 -7.58
N CYS A 46 -2.85 12.04 -6.84
CA CYS A 46 -2.75 10.69 -6.29
C CYS A 46 -3.59 10.62 -5.01
N GLY A 47 -4.67 9.83 -5.05
CA GLY A 47 -5.58 9.69 -3.92
C GLY A 47 -6.34 8.37 -3.94
N PRO A 48 -7.22 8.12 -2.94
CA PRO A 48 -8.07 6.93 -2.92
C PRO A 48 -8.93 6.75 -4.17
N SER A 49 -9.30 7.84 -4.84
CA SER A 49 -10.06 7.81 -6.11
C SER A 49 -9.25 7.30 -7.30
N SER A 50 -7.93 7.14 -7.18
CA SER A 50 -7.05 6.60 -8.23
C SER A 50 -6.80 5.10 -8.07
N TRP A 51 -7.74 4.35 -7.49
CA TRP A 51 -7.58 2.94 -7.15
C TRP A 51 -7.32 2.05 -8.38
N GLU A 52 -7.68 2.50 -9.58
CA GLU A 52 -7.37 1.82 -10.84
C GLU A 52 -5.86 1.71 -11.09
N ASP A 53 -5.05 2.60 -10.53
CA ASP A 53 -3.59 2.50 -10.60
C ASP A 53 -3.07 1.26 -9.85
N VAL A 54 -3.73 0.88 -8.74
CA VAL A 54 -3.45 -0.39 -8.03
C VAL A 54 -3.79 -1.58 -8.91
N ARG A 55 -4.95 -1.55 -9.57
CA ARG A 55 -5.37 -2.60 -10.49
C ARG A 55 -4.33 -2.80 -11.59
N GLU A 56 -3.91 -1.73 -12.25
CA GLU A 56 -2.96 -1.79 -13.35
C GLU A 56 -1.64 -2.43 -12.90
N GLY A 57 -1.09 -1.99 -11.77
CA GLY A 57 0.14 -2.56 -11.23
C GLY A 57 0.02 -4.03 -10.83
N ILE A 58 -1.08 -4.43 -10.19
CA ILE A 58 -1.32 -5.83 -9.79
C ILE A 58 -1.49 -6.73 -11.01
N GLU A 59 -2.30 -6.31 -11.99
CA GLU A 59 -2.53 -7.07 -13.20
C GLU A 59 -1.24 -7.22 -14.02
N TYR A 60 -0.46 -6.14 -14.11
CA TYR A 60 0.86 -6.19 -14.74
C TYR A 60 1.78 -7.20 -14.06
N VAL A 61 1.90 -7.15 -12.72
CA VAL A 61 2.79 -8.07 -12.00
C VAL A 61 2.30 -9.52 -12.12
N SER A 62 1.00 -9.73 -11.94
CA SER A 62 0.36 -11.03 -12.05
C SER A 62 0.64 -11.66 -13.42
N LYS A 63 0.30 -10.96 -14.50
CA LYS A 63 0.46 -11.45 -15.88
C LYS A 63 1.91 -11.79 -16.22
N ASN A 64 2.87 -10.95 -15.81
CA ASN A 64 4.26 -11.08 -16.25
C ASN A 64 5.11 -11.99 -15.35
N TYR A 65 4.74 -12.15 -14.07
CA TYR A 65 5.61 -12.83 -13.09
C TYR A 65 4.94 -13.99 -12.35
N CYS A 66 3.60 -14.08 -12.33
CA CYS A 66 2.88 -15.11 -11.58
C CYS A 66 2.35 -16.25 -12.47
N PHE A 67 2.27 -16.04 -13.77
CA PHE A 67 1.83 -17.04 -14.74
C PHE A 67 2.95 -17.43 -15.70
N ASP A 68 2.92 -18.67 -16.17
CA ASP A 68 3.77 -19.16 -17.23
C ASP A 68 3.30 -18.57 -18.57
N PRO A 69 4.15 -17.83 -19.32
CA PRO A 69 3.74 -17.24 -20.59
C PRO A 69 3.48 -18.29 -21.68
N LYS A 70 4.04 -19.50 -21.57
CA LYS A 70 3.84 -20.58 -22.54
C LYS A 70 2.63 -21.43 -22.21
N THR A 71 2.44 -21.78 -20.94
CA THR A 71 1.38 -22.73 -20.52
C THR A 71 0.15 -22.05 -19.92
N GLY A 72 0.24 -20.77 -19.56
CA GLY A 72 -0.81 -20.04 -18.85
C GLY A 72 -1.05 -20.52 -17.42
N GLN A 73 -0.25 -21.47 -16.91
CA GLN A 73 -0.41 -22.00 -15.56
C GLN A 73 0.20 -21.09 -14.52
N LYS A 74 -0.41 -21.07 -13.33
CA LYS A 74 0.07 -20.25 -12.20
C LYS A 74 1.35 -20.86 -11.62
N ARG A 75 2.42 -20.07 -11.56
CA ARG A 75 3.76 -20.49 -11.10
C ARG A 75 4.00 -20.20 -9.63
N CYS A 76 3.33 -19.20 -9.07
CA CYS A 76 3.50 -18.82 -7.68
C CYS A 76 2.23 -18.21 -7.10
N ARG A 77 2.18 -18.17 -5.76
CA ARG A 77 1.13 -17.42 -5.05
C ARG A 77 1.50 -15.95 -5.02
N TYR A 78 0.51 -15.09 -5.26
CA TYR A 78 0.66 -13.65 -5.30
C TYR A 78 -0.22 -12.99 -4.25
N TYR A 79 0.41 -12.24 -3.35
CA TYR A 79 -0.24 -11.59 -2.22
C TYR A 79 -0.07 -10.09 -2.31
N ALA A 80 -1.13 -9.36 -2.01
CA ALA A 80 -1.09 -7.91 -1.85
C ALA A 80 -1.01 -7.55 -0.35
N TYR A 81 -0.14 -6.61 -0.02
CA TYR A 81 -0.15 -5.92 1.27
C TYR A 81 -0.22 -4.43 1.00
N ALA A 82 -1.09 -3.74 1.71
CA ALA A 82 -1.28 -2.31 1.54
C ALA A 82 -1.48 -1.61 2.88
N CYS A 83 -0.97 -0.37 2.97
CA CYS A 83 -1.02 0.46 4.17
C CYS A 83 -1.74 1.80 3.90
N SER A 84 -2.53 2.30 4.86
CA SER A 84 -3.12 3.64 4.85
C SER A 84 -3.90 3.94 3.54
N MET A 85 -3.54 4.99 2.79
CA MET A 85 -4.14 5.29 1.48
C MET A 85 -4.02 4.13 0.50
N GLY A 86 -2.86 3.46 0.44
CA GLY A 86 -2.70 2.27 -0.38
C GLY A 86 -3.69 1.17 -0.03
N ALA A 87 -4.02 1.01 1.27
CA ALA A 87 -5.02 0.06 1.72
C ALA A 87 -6.43 0.45 1.28
N ALA A 88 -6.77 1.75 1.32
CA ALA A 88 -8.04 2.25 0.80
C ALA A 88 -8.18 1.99 -0.71
N MET A 89 -7.13 2.25 -1.49
CA MET A 89 -7.10 1.97 -2.93
C MET A 89 -7.19 0.46 -3.21
N LEU A 90 -6.47 -0.37 -2.46
CA LEU A 90 -6.55 -1.82 -2.62
C LEU A 90 -7.96 -2.33 -2.31
N VAL A 91 -8.61 -1.85 -1.25
CA VAL A 91 -10.01 -2.22 -0.94
C VAL A 91 -10.95 -1.86 -2.09
N LEU A 92 -10.82 -0.65 -2.65
CA LEU A 92 -11.64 -0.24 -3.79
C LEU A 92 -11.44 -1.15 -5.00
N TYR A 93 -10.21 -1.58 -5.28
CA TYR A 93 -9.96 -2.59 -6.32
C TYR A 93 -10.64 -3.93 -6.00
N LEU A 94 -10.49 -4.43 -4.76
CA LEU A 94 -11.08 -5.70 -4.33
C LEU A 94 -12.62 -5.69 -4.41
N ILE A 95 -13.26 -4.54 -4.18
CA ILE A 95 -14.72 -4.38 -4.22
C ILE A 95 -15.21 -4.18 -5.65
N ASN A 96 -14.64 -3.21 -6.37
CA ASN A 96 -15.17 -2.78 -7.67
C ASN A 96 -14.81 -3.75 -8.81
N ASP A 97 -13.68 -4.45 -8.70
CA ASP A 97 -13.17 -5.39 -9.72
C ASP A 97 -12.91 -6.79 -9.13
N ASN A 98 -13.82 -7.26 -8.27
CA ASN A 98 -13.65 -8.47 -7.44
C ASN A 98 -13.25 -9.74 -8.22
N LEU A 99 -13.81 -10.00 -9.40
CA LEU A 99 -13.48 -11.16 -10.23
C LEU A 99 -12.05 -11.08 -10.76
N LYS A 100 -11.61 -9.88 -11.15
CA LYS A 100 -10.22 -9.64 -11.58
C LYS A 100 -9.28 -9.74 -10.39
N ALA A 101 -9.66 -9.20 -9.23
CA ALA A 101 -8.89 -9.33 -8.01
C ALA A 101 -8.69 -10.81 -7.63
N ALA A 102 -9.77 -11.61 -7.60
CA ALA A 102 -9.71 -13.03 -7.29
C ALA A 102 -8.90 -13.84 -8.29
N LYS A 103 -8.89 -13.45 -9.58
CA LYS A 103 -8.05 -14.08 -10.59
C LYS A 103 -6.56 -13.82 -10.36
N ASN A 104 -6.21 -12.60 -9.94
CA ASN A 104 -4.81 -12.15 -9.87
C ASN A 104 -4.17 -12.38 -8.50
N LEU A 105 -4.93 -12.34 -7.41
CA LEU A 105 -4.42 -12.42 -6.04
C LEU A 105 -4.89 -13.69 -5.34
N ASP A 106 -3.99 -14.34 -4.61
CA ASP A 106 -4.32 -15.44 -3.69
C ASP A 106 -4.71 -14.94 -2.29
N GLY A 107 -4.46 -13.65 -2.01
CA GLY A 107 -4.84 -13.02 -0.77
C GLY A 107 -4.38 -11.58 -0.68
N ALA A 108 -5.02 -10.83 0.22
CA ALA A 108 -4.68 -9.45 0.51
C ALA A 108 -4.66 -9.21 2.02
N ALA A 109 -3.69 -8.41 2.47
CA ALA A 109 -3.60 -7.90 3.83
C ALA A 109 -3.70 -6.37 3.80
N LEU A 110 -4.56 -5.83 4.66
CA LEU A 110 -4.88 -4.41 4.71
C LEU A 110 -4.49 -3.88 6.08
N TYR A 111 -3.70 -2.81 6.12
CA TYR A 111 -3.24 -2.20 7.36
C TYR A 111 -3.58 -0.72 7.39
N GLY A 112 -4.18 -0.24 8.48
CA GLY A 112 -4.51 1.17 8.65
C GLY A 112 -5.47 1.72 7.59
N THR A 113 -6.34 0.89 7.02
CA THR A 113 -7.32 1.31 6.02
C THR A 113 -8.18 2.45 6.57
N MET A 114 -8.25 3.55 5.82
CA MET A 114 -9.14 4.65 6.17
C MET A 114 -10.58 4.17 6.03
N TRP A 115 -11.27 4.04 7.15
CA TRP A 115 -12.69 3.71 7.21
C TRP A 115 -13.49 5.01 7.27
N ASP A 116 -14.57 5.08 6.49
CA ASP A 116 -15.62 6.13 6.46
C ASP A 116 -15.19 7.46 7.11
N TYR A 117 -14.64 8.41 6.33
CA TYR A 117 -14.22 9.72 6.87
C TYR A 117 -15.32 10.44 7.64
N HIS A 118 -16.60 10.23 7.31
CA HIS A 118 -17.71 10.91 7.96
C HIS A 118 -17.98 10.36 9.37
N LYS A 119 -17.87 9.04 9.56
CA LYS A 119 -18.00 8.40 10.90
C LYS A 119 -16.67 8.35 11.66
N GLY A 120 -15.57 8.33 10.91
CA GLY A 120 -14.20 8.23 11.38
C GLY A 120 -13.65 9.58 11.84
N GLN A 121 -14.05 10.71 11.25
CA GLN A 121 -13.58 12.04 11.68
C GLN A 121 -13.86 12.32 13.15
N THR A 122 -15.05 11.96 13.65
CA THR A 122 -15.40 12.20 15.05
C THR A 122 -14.52 11.35 15.96
N LYS A 123 -14.30 10.07 15.65
CA LYS A 123 -13.38 9.21 16.41
C LYS A 123 -11.92 9.62 16.28
N TYR A 124 -11.51 10.09 15.09
CA TYR A 124 -10.17 10.60 14.83
C TYR A 124 -9.95 11.86 15.66
N TYR A 125 -10.76 12.91 15.51
CA TYR A 125 -10.62 14.17 16.27
C TYR A 125 -10.84 14.01 17.78
N HIS A 126 -11.67 13.07 18.24
CA HIS A 126 -11.78 12.75 19.67
C HIS A 126 -10.60 11.91 20.19
N GLY A 127 -9.91 11.17 19.33
CA GLY A 127 -8.70 10.41 19.63
C GLY A 127 -7.40 11.11 19.20
N TYR A 128 -7.51 12.28 18.59
CA TYR A 128 -6.44 13.12 18.08
C TYR A 128 -5.74 13.76 19.29
N GLY A 129 -4.44 13.54 19.41
CA GLY A 129 -3.65 13.75 20.62
C GLY A 129 -3.64 12.56 21.60
N GLY A 130 -4.30 11.45 21.26
CA GLY A 130 -4.35 10.24 22.09
C GLY A 130 -3.11 9.35 21.99
N TRP A 131 -3.11 8.26 22.78
CA TRP A 131 -1.97 7.34 22.87
C TRP A 131 -1.42 6.78 21.54
N PRO A 132 -2.23 6.52 20.47
CA PRO A 132 -1.69 6.02 19.21
C PRO A 132 -0.86 7.09 18.48
N GLU A 133 -1.33 8.34 18.51
CA GLU A 133 -0.61 9.47 17.94
C GLU A 133 0.63 9.80 18.79
N TYR A 134 0.53 9.70 20.12
CA TYR A 134 1.70 9.77 21.00
C TYR A 134 2.76 8.71 20.63
N LEU A 135 2.39 7.45 20.38
CA LEU A 135 3.37 6.41 20.01
C LEU A 135 3.98 6.61 18.62
N VAL A 136 3.22 7.10 17.65
CA VAL A 136 3.73 7.31 16.28
C VAL A 136 4.54 8.61 16.18
N VAL A 137 4.02 9.70 16.75
CA VAL A 137 4.64 11.03 16.71
C VAL A 137 5.81 11.14 17.67
N MET A 138 5.75 10.58 18.90
CA MET A 138 6.89 10.63 19.82
C MET A 138 8.07 9.80 19.34
N ASN A 139 7.83 8.68 18.64
CA ASN A 139 8.94 7.94 18.04
C ASN A 139 9.63 8.75 16.93
N LEU A 140 8.86 9.46 16.09
CA LEU A 140 9.46 10.34 15.08
C LEU A 140 10.17 11.55 15.69
N VAL A 141 9.56 12.24 16.65
CA VAL A 141 10.11 13.45 17.29
C VAL A 141 11.33 13.14 18.17
N ARG A 142 11.34 11.98 18.84
CA ARG A 142 12.47 11.57 19.67
C ARG A 142 13.65 11.09 18.82
N MET A 143 13.40 10.48 17.66
CA MET A 143 14.45 10.12 16.68
C MET A 143 15.02 11.35 15.96
N THR A 144 14.22 12.37 15.63
CA THR A 144 14.74 13.60 15.01
C THR A 144 15.51 14.49 15.99
N ARG A 145 15.17 14.48 17.28
CA ARG A 145 15.94 15.20 18.32
C ARG A 145 17.26 14.54 18.73
N GLN A 146 17.46 13.26 18.43
CA GLN A 146 18.74 12.57 18.72
C GLN A 146 19.77 12.72 17.60
N HIS A 147 19.40 13.34 16.48
CA HIS A 147 20.25 13.58 15.32
C HIS A 147 20.40 15.07 14.97
N GLN A 148 20.07 15.97 15.92
CA GLN A 148 20.47 17.37 15.94
C GLN A 148 21.44 17.60 17.09
#